data_AF-A0A2M7WNR2-F1
#
_entry.id   AF-A0A2M7WNR2-F1
#
_cell.length_a   1.000
_cell.length_b   1.000
_cell.length_c   1.000
_cell.angle_alpha   90.00
_cell.angle_beta   90.00
_cell.angle_gamma   90.00
#
_symmetry.space_group_name_H-M   'P 1'
#
loop_
_entity.id
_entity.type
_entity.pdbx_description
1 polymer ?
#
loop_
_entity_poly.entity_id
_entity_poly.type
_entity_poly.pdbx_seq_one_letter_code
_entity_poly.pdbx_strand_id
1 'polypeptide(L)'
;KEVVMVPFPNAESMVIGFVTGEGPIPMQGDSEIRLSVFIPSTPIPTTGWLLFVKASEVRHLNISVEEGMKLVLSGGMLPASAGVKDAL
;
A
#
# COMPACT_ATOMS: atom_id res chain seq x y z
N LYS A 1 5.39 -8.65 -6.98
CA LYS A 1 4.40 -8.05 -6.06
C LYS A 1 4.95 -6.69 -5.64
N GLU A 2 4.11 -5.67 -5.65
CA GLU A 2 4.53 -4.27 -5.59
C GLU A 2 4.18 -3.65 -4.24
N VAL A 3 5.01 -2.71 -3.78
CA VAL A 3 4.77 -1.93 -2.56
C VAL A 3 4.20 -0.58 -2.97
N VAL A 4 3.12 -0.19 -2.31
CA VAL A 4 2.37 1.01 -2.67
C VAL A 4 1.99 1.81 -1.43
N MET A 5 1.70 3.09 -1.63
CA MET A 5 1.02 3.96 -0.69
C MET A 5 -0.38 4.24 -1.23
N VAL A 6 -1.39 4.11 -0.38
CA VAL A 6 -2.79 4.42 -0.73
C VAL A 6 -3.40 5.38 0.30
N PRO A 7 -4.30 6.30 -0.09
CA PRO A 7 -5.01 7.15 0.85
C PRO A 7 -5.90 6.33 1.80
N PHE A 8 -5.75 6.50 3.11
CA PHE A 8 -6.57 5.85 4.13
C PHE A 8 -6.32 6.45 5.53
N PRO A 9 -7.35 6.62 6.37
CA PRO A 9 -8.78 6.43 6.07
C PRO A 9 -9.40 7.60 5.28
N ASN A 10 -8.61 8.65 5.00
CA ASN A 10 -9.03 9.82 4.23
C ASN A 10 -7.90 10.25 3.27
N ALA A 11 -8.13 11.33 2.52
CA ALA A 11 -7.20 11.82 1.49
C ALA A 11 -5.93 12.51 2.05
N GLU A 12 -5.89 12.85 3.33
CA GLU A 12 -4.76 13.56 3.96
C GLU A 12 -3.71 12.59 4.55
N SER A 13 -4.06 11.32 4.72
CA SER A 13 -3.18 10.29 5.26
C SER A 13 -2.98 9.14 4.29
N MET A 14 -1.77 8.59 4.28
CA MET A 14 -1.39 7.49 3.41
C MET A 14 -0.99 6.28 4.24
N VAL A 15 -1.32 5.08 3.75
CA VAL A 15 -0.90 3.81 4.35
C VAL A 15 -0.10 2.98 3.34
N ILE A 16 0.90 2.27 3.85
CA ILE A 16 1.67 1.31 3.06
C ILE A 16 0.85 0.05 2.82
N GLY A 17 0.95 -0.50 1.60
CA GLY A 17 0.24 -1.68 1.19
C GLY A 17 1.00 -2.51 0.17
N PHE A 18 0.52 -3.72 -0.05
CA PHE A 18 1.09 -4.67 -1.00
C PHE A 18 0.05 -5.08 -2.03
N VAL A 19 0.33 -4.87 -3.32
CA VAL A 19 -0.57 -5.27 -4.39
C VAL A 19 -0.61 -6.80 -4.48
N THR A 20 -1.81 -7.36 -4.39
CA THR A 20 -2.08 -8.79 -4.45
C THR A 20 -2.80 -9.22 -5.73
N GLY A 21 -3.37 -8.27 -6.48
CA GLY A 21 -4.00 -8.51 -7.78
C GLY A 21 -4.59 -7.24 -8.38
N GLU A 22 -5.07 -7.36 -9.62
CA GLU A 22 -5.69 -6.28 -10.39
C GLU A 22 -6.90 -6.85 -11.15
N GLY A 23 -7.97 -6.07 -11.23
CA GLY A 23 -9.11 -6.43 -12.06
C GLY A 23 -10.37 -5.65 -11.76
N PRO A 24 -11.46 -5.90 -12.51
CA PRO A 24 -12.76 -5.37 -12.19
C PRO A 24 -13.28 -6.03 -10.91
N ILE A 25 -13.75 -5.23 -9.96
CA ILE A 25 -14.47 -5.72 -8.78
C ILE A 25 -15.96 -5.54 -9.09
N PRO A 26 -16.80 -6.58 -8.95
CA PRO A 26 -18.21 -6.50 -9.27
C PRO A 26 -18.93 -5.61 -8.24
N MET A 27 -18.89 -4.30 -8.48
CA MET A 27 -19.58 -3.28 -7.71
C MET A 27 -20.66 -2.65 -8.60
N GLN A 28 -21.88 -2.54 -8.07
CA GLN A 28 -23.00 -2.04 -8.86
C GLN A 28 -22.74 -0.60 -9.28
N GLY A 29 -22.71 -0.35 -10.61
CA GLY A 29 -22.47 0.98 -11.18
C GLY A 29 -21.00 1.40 -11.25
N ASP A 30 -20.06 0.51 -10.96
CA ASP A 30 -18.62 0.77 -11.06
C ASP A 30 -17.95 -0.32 -11.90
N SER A 31 -17.43 0.08 -13.07
CA SER A 31 -16.71 -0.78 -14.00
C SER A 31 -15.20 -0.49 -14.03
N GLU A 32 -14.70 0.32 -13.10
CA GLU A 32 -13.30 0.70 -13.08
C GLU A 32 -12.40 -0.45 -12.65
N ILE A 33 -11.20 -0.48 -13.21
CA ILE A 33 -10.14 -1.41 -12.79
C ILE A 33 -9.63 -0.95 -11.42
N ARG A 34 -9.59 -1.88 -10.48
CA ARG A 34 -9.11 -1.65 -9.13
C ARG A 34 -7.95 -2.58 -8.81
N LEU A 35 -7.05 -2.08 -7.98
CA LEU A 35 -5.98 -2.87 -7.39
C LEU A 35 -6.46 -3.45 -6.06
N SER A 36 -6.24 -4.76 -5.88
CA SER A 36 -6.35 -5.43 -4.59
C SER A 36 -5.08 -5.13 -3.78
N VAL A 37 -5.21 -4.40 -2.69
CA VAL A 37 -4.07 -3.98 -1.87
C VAL A 37 -4.27 -4.50 -0.45
N PHE A 38 -3.35 -5.35 0.01
CA PHE A 38 -3.31 -5.78 1.40
C PHE A 38 -2.59 -4.72 2.24
N ILE A 39 -3.29 -4.19 3.25
CA ILE A 39 -2.80 -3.20 4.21
C ILE A 39 -2.58 -3.91 5.54
N PRO A 40 -1.33 -4.26 5.91
CA PRO A 40 -1.07 -4.91 7.18
C PRO A 40 -1.18 -3.93 8.35
N SER A 41 -1.56 -4.46 9.52
CA SER A 41 -1.42 -3.74 10.77
C SER A 41 0.05 -3.72 11.20
N THR A 42 0.51 -2.58 11.69
CA THR A 42 1.83 -2.47 12.32
C THR A 42 1.74 -2.76 13.82
N PRO A 43 2.67 -3.53 14.42
CA PRO A 43 3.78 -4.26 13.82
C PRO A 43 3.44 -5.73 13.48
N ILE A 44 2.15 -6.11 13.46
CA ILE A 44 1.72 -7.52 13.29
C ILE A 44 1.23 -7.73 11.85
N PRO A 45 2.11 -8.13 10.90
CA PRO A 45 1.82 -8.08 9.47
C PRO A 45 0.87 -9.19 8.98
N THR A 46 0.52 -10.12 9.87
CA THR A 46 -0.44 -11.19 9.61
C THR A 46 -1.89 -10.71 9.71
N THR A 47 -2.12 -9.52 10.27
CA THR A 47 -3.45 -8.91 10.39
C THR A 47 -3.52 -7.66 9.52
N GLY A 48 -4.73 -7.22 9.16
CA GLY A 48 -4.91 -6.00 8.39
C GLY A 48 -6.21 -5.97 7.61
N TRP A 49 -6.22 -5.16 6.56
CA TRP A 49 -7.36 -4.95 5.67
C TRP A 49 -7.00 -5.32 4.23
N LEU A 50 -8.01 -5.68 3.45
CA LEU A 50 -7.93 -5.74 2.00
C LEU A 50 -8.71 -4.56 1.44
N LEU A 51 -8.02 -3.68 0.71
CA LEU A 51 -8.63 -2.54 0.04
C LEU A 51 -8.69 -2.80 -1.47
N PHE A 52 -9.77 -2.34 -2.10
CA PHE A 52 -9.89 -2.28 -3.55
C PHE A 52 -9.84 -0.82 -3.99
N VAL A 53 -8.67 -0.38 -4.42
CA VAL A 53 -8.37 1.04 -4.68
C VAL A 53 -8.33 1.28 -6.19
N LYS A 54 -8.82 2.44 -6.66
CA LYS A 54 -8.68 2.82 -8.07
C LYS A 54 -7.20 2.88 -8.42
N ALA A 55 -6.79 2.33 -9.55
CA ALA A 55 -5.37 2.35 -9.95
C ALA A 55 -4.78 3.78 -9.97
N SER A 56 -5.60 4.80 -10.29
CA SER A 56 -5.21 6.21 -10.31
C SER A 56 -4.88 6.81 -8.93
N GLU A 57 -5.33 6.20 -7.84
CA GLU A 57 -5.12 6.70 -6.46
C GLU A 57 -3.93 6.03 -5.78
N VAL A 58 -3.34 5.01 -6.41
CA VAL A 58 -2.23 4.22 -5.87
C VAL A 58 -0.90 4.86 -6.24
N ARG A 59 -0.01 5.04 -5.26
CA ARG A 59 1.35 5.54 -5.48
C ARG A 59 2.35 4.40 -5.28
N HIS A 60 3.07 4.01 -6.32
CA HIS A 60 4.06 2.94 -6.23
C HIS A 60 5.33 3.44 -5.53
N LEU A 61 5.83 2.65 -4.59
CA LEU A 61 7.10 2.92 -3.93
C LEU A 61 8.23 2.18 -4.65
N ASN A 62 9.36 2.86 -4.83
CA ASN A 62 10.58 2.26 -5.38
C ASN A 62 11.38 1.52 -4.29
N ILE A 63 10.74 0.55 -3.62
CA ILE A 63 11.36 -0.32 -2.62
C ILE A 63 10.94 -1.76 -2.84
N SER A 64 11.75 -2.70 -2.37
CA SER A 64 11.40 -4.11 -2.37
C SER A 64 10.28 -4.42 -1.36
N VAL A 65 9.58 -5.55 -1.56
CA VAL A 65 8.58 -6.05 -0.60
C VAL A 65 9.20 -6.31 0.78
N GLU A 66 10.46 -6.75 0.81
CA GLU A 66 11.18 -6.98 2.07
C GLU A 66 11.40 -5.67 2.83
N GLU A 67 11.82 -4.60 2.14
CA GLU A 67 11.97 -3.26 2.75
C GLU A 67 10.64 -2.71 3.22
N GLY A 68 9.57 -2.84 2.42
CA GLY A 68 8.22 -2.47 2.84
C GLY A 68 7.78 -3.23 4.10
N MET A 69 8.04 -4.53 4.18
CA MET A 69 7.72 -5.33 5.35
C MET A 69 8.54 -4.93 6.58
N LYS A 70 9.81 -4.54 6.41
CA LYS A 70 10.62 -3.98 7.50
C LYS A 70 10.01 -2.71 8.06
N LEU A 71 9.45 -1.84 7.21
CA LEU A 71 8.71 -0.65 7.68
C LEU A 71 7.47 -1.02 8.49
N VAL A 72 6.71 -2.02 8.05
CA VAL A 72 5.52 -2.49 8.78
C VAL A 72 5.91 -3.03 10.16
N LEU A 73 6.89 -3.93 10.20
CA LEU A 73 7.38 -4.56 11.42
C LEU A 73 8.02 -3.56 12.39
N SER A 74 8.65 -2.50 11.88
CA SER A 74 9.28 -1.46 12.69
C SER A 74 8.30 -0.40 13.19
N GLY A 75 7.02 -0.43 12.77
CA GLY A 75 6.05 0.61 13.08
C GLY A 75 6.28 1.92 12.32
N GLY A 76 6.88 1.85 11.13
CA GLY A 76 7.16 3.01 10.28
C GLY A 76 8.50 3.68 10.54
N MET A 77 9.35 3.12 11.40
CA MET A 77 10.69 3.64 11.64
C MET A 77 11.57 3.40 10.42
N LEU A 78 11.99 4.50 9.78
CA LEU A 78 12.93 4.51 8.67
C LEU A 78 14.37 4.51 9.21
N PRO A 79 15.27 3.62 8.75
CA PRO A 79 16.69 3.77 9.02
C PRO A 79 17.20 5.06 8.38
N ALA A 80 18.07 5.80 9.09
CA ALA A 80 18.61 7.09 8.64
C ALA A 80 19.37 7.05 7.28
N SER A 81 19.69 5.85 6.79
CA SER A 81 20.36 5.61 5.50
C SER A 81 19.43 5.19 4.35
N ALA A 82 18.13 4.96 4.61
CA ALA A 82 17.18 4.61 3.55
C ALA A 82 16.80 5.89 2.79
N GLY A 83 17.42 6.07 1.62
CA GLY A 83 17.21 7.20 0.74
C GLY A 83 15.78 7.29 0.20
N VAL A 84 14.87 7.87 0.98
CA VAL A 84 13.64 8.49 0.49
C VAL A 84 13.99 9.91 0.03
N LYS A 85 14.99 10.04 -0.86
CA LYS A 85 15.33 11.34 -1.47
C LYS A 85 14.68 11.55 -2.84
N ASP A 86 14.19 10.48 -3.48
CA ASP A 86 13.67 10.54 -4.86
C ASP A 86 12.24 9.97 -5.02
N ALA A 87 11.48 9.77 -3.92
CA ALA A 87 10.17 9.10 -3.96
C ALA A 87 8.98 9.98 -3.52
N LEU A 88 9.16 11.30 -3.43
CA LEU A 88 8.08 12.28 -3.21
C LEU A 88 8.07 13.33 -4.32
#